data_AF-A0A9D5Z8K5-F1
#
_entry.id   AF-A0A9D5Z8K5-F1
#
_cell.length_a   1.000
_cell.length_b   1.000
_cell.length_c   1.000
_cell.angle_alpha   90.00
_cell.angle_beta   90.00
_cell.angle_gamma   90.00
#
_symmetry.space_group_name_H-M   'P 1'
#
loop_
_entity.id
_entity.type
_entity.pdbx_description
1 polymer ?
#
loop_
_entity_poly.entity_id
_entity_poly.type
_entity_poly.pdbx_seq_one_letter_code
_entity_poly.pdbx_strand_id
1 'polypeptide(L)'
;MNLTFAHSTLAINELLNRLAKKAKNERLEAALPLITALRIIFAPDRRLPGVPVGALTVTEWVDLLNRWEELLLSVPQRRLQFMRTFFQEALQSMPSDAPASLLQAMQELVRMMEHLPVRPEKNHSSTENA
;
A
#
# COMPACT_ATOMS: atom_id res chain seq x y z
N MET A 1 -28.93 2.84 -15.02
CA MET A 1 -28.68 2.34 -13.65
C MET A 1 -27.18 2.39 -13.35
N ASN A 2 -26.64 3.50 -12.81
CA ASN A 2 -25.19 3.68 -12.54
C ASN A 2 -24.87 4.19 -11.12
N LEU A 3 -25.87 4.29 -10.23
CA LEU A 3 -25.70 4.90 -8.89
C LEU A 3 -24.82 4.07 -7.95
N THR A 4 -24.86 2.74 -8.06
CA THR A 4 -24.03 1.82 -7.26
C THR A 4 -22.55 1.87 -7.65
N PHE A 5 -22.24 2.07 -8.93
CA PHE A 5 -20.87 2.04 -9.47
C PHE A 5 -20.01 3.23 -9.01
N ALA A 6 -20.64 4.41 -8.94
CA ALA A 6 -20.01 5.62 -8.43
C ALA A 6 -19.77 5.56 -6.92
N HIS A 7 -20.74 5.00 -6.17
CA HIS A 7 -20.69 4.93 -4.71
C HIS A 7 -19.48 4.12 -4.20
N SER A 8 -19.23 2.93 -4.77
CA SER A 8 -18.11 2.08 -4.33
C SER A 8 -16.73 2.63 -4.69
N THR A 9 -16.60 3.34 -5.81
CA THR A 9 -15.31 3.94 -6.20
C THR A 9 -15.00 5.20 -5.39
N LEU A 10 -16.01 6.00 -5.08
CA LEU A 10 -15.90 7.14 -4.16
C LEU A 10 -15.53 6.68 -2.76
N ALA A 11 -16.14 5.60 -2.26
CA ALA A 11 -15.83 5.03 -0.95
C ALA A 11 -14.37 4.57 -0.82
N ILE A 12 -13.83 3.87 -1.83
CA ILE A 12 -12.40 3.48 -1.87
C ILE A 12 -11.51 4.72 -1.81
N ASN A 13 -11.79 5.72 -2.67
CA ASN A 13 -10.98 6.93 -2.73
C ASN A 13 -11.03 7.72 -1.41
N GLU A 14 -12.20 7.82 -0.78
CA GLU A 14 -12.34 8.44 0.54
C GLU A 14 -11.57 7.69 1.62
N LEU A 15 -11.60 6.36 1.62
CA LEU A 15 -10.84 5.55 2.57
C LEU A 15 -9.34 5.76 2.39
N LEU A 16 -8.84 5.70 1.15
CA LEU A 16 -7.43 5.94 0.86
C LEU A 16 -7.01 7.39 1.16
N ASN A 17 -7.88 8.37 0.97
CA ASN A 17 -7.64 9.76 1.35
C ASN A 17 -7.57 9.93 2.87
N ARG A 18 -8.47 9.28 3.62
CA ARG A 18 -8.44 9.25 5.09
C ARG A 18 -7.14 8.62 5.59
N LEU A 19 -6.72 7.51 4.98
CA LEU A 19 -5.48 6.83 5.33
C LEU A 19 -4.26 7.72 5.04
N ALA A 20 -4.21 8.37 3.88
CA ALA A 20 -3.15 9.32 3.54
C ALA A 20 -3.09 10.50 4.53
N LYS A 21 -4.26 11.01 4.95
CA LYS A 21 -4.33 12.07 5.97
C LYS A 21 -3.83 11.59 7.33
N LYS A 22 -4.20 10.38 7.77
CA LYS A 22 -3.71 9.76 9.01
C LYS A 22 -2.18 9.61 8.97
N ALA A 23 -1.63 9.09 7.88
CA ALA A 23 -0.18 8.93 7.69
C ALA A 23 0.57 10.27 7.81
N LYS A 24 0.06 11.35 7.21
CA LYS A 24 0.64 12.70 7.34
C LYS A 24 0.60 13.20 8.78
N ASN A 25 -0.53 13.04 9.47
CA ASN A 25 -0.69 13.48 10.85
C ASN A 25 0.31 12.76 11.79
N GLU A 26 0.58 11.48 11.53
CA GLU A 26 1.54 10.67 12.27
C GLU A 26 2.99 10.82 11.78
N ARG A 27 3.24 11.70 10.80
CA ARG A 27 4.56 11.92 10.17
C ARG A 27 5.17 10.65 9.56
N LEU A 28 4.33 9.73 9.10
CA LEU A 28 4.70 8.51 8.40
C LEU A 28 4.78 8.76 6.88
N GLU A 29 5.65 9.68 6.48
CA GLU A 29 5.82 10.08 5.06
C GLU A 29 6.15 8.89 4.14
N ALA A 30 6.87 7.89 4.66
CA ALA A 30 7.22 6.67 3.92
C ALA A 30 6.01 5.78 3.58
N ALA A 31 4.87 5.95 4.26
CA ALA A 31 3.62 5.26 3.91
C ALA A 31 2.89 5.90 2.71
N LEU A 32 3.12 7.19 2.43
CA LEU A 32 2.39 7.91 1.38
C LEU A 32 2.61 7.35 -0.03
N PRO A 33 3.83 6.95 -0.44
CA PRO A 33 4.04 6.30 -1.74
C PRO A 33 3.25 5.00 -1.89
N LEU A 34 3.14 4.20 -0.82
CA LEU A 34 2.39 2.94 -0.83
C LEU A 34 0.88 3.19 -0.97
N ILE A 35 0.36 4.19 -0.25
CA ILE A 35 -1.05 4.61 -0.35
C ILE A 35 -1.33 5.21 -1.74
N THR A 36 -0.38 5.96 -2.29
CA THR A 36 -0.48 6.52 -3.65
C THR A 36 -0.56 5.40 -4.69
N ALA A 37 0.21 4.33 -4.54
CA ALA A 37 0.13 3.17 -5.43
C ALA A 37 -1.27 2.53 -5.41
N LEU A 38 -1.89 2.39 -4.22
CA LEU A 38 -3.29 1.95 -4.10
C LEU A 38 -4.25 2.90 -4.82
N ARG A 39 -4.09 4.21 -4.65
CA ARG A 39 -4.96 5.19 -5.29
C ARG A 39 -4.89 5.10 -6.82
N ILE A 40 -3.69 4.89 -7.36
CA ILE A 40 -3.49 4.76 -8.80
C ILE A 40 -4.15 3.49 -9.32
N ILE A 41 -3.97 2.36 -8.63
CA ILE A 41 -4.49 1.07 -9.12
C ILE A 41 -6.02 0.99 -9.02
N PHE A 42 -6.61 1.61 -8.00
CA PHE A 42 -8.06 1.66 -7.80
C PHE A 42 -8.74 2.86 -8.50
N ALA A 43 -7.99 3.65 -9.28
CA ALA A 43 -8.53 4.81 -9.96
C ALA A 43 -9.63 4.42 -10.96
N PRO A 44 -10.77 5.16 -11.00
CA PRO A 44 -11.87 4.85 -11.92
C PRO A 44 -11.44 4.84 -13.40
N ASP A 45 -10.50 5.69 -13.79
CA ASP A 45 -10.07 5.86 -15.19
C ASP A 45 -9.29 4.65 -15.73
N ARG A 46 -8.85 3.73 -14.87
CA ARG A 46 -8.12 2.51 -15.28
C ARG A 46 -9.03 1.30 -15.50
N ARG A 47 -10.35 1.44 -15.33
CA ARG A 47 -11.26 0.29 -15.38
C ARG A 47 -11.43 -0.24 -16.79
N LEU A 48 -11.03 -1.49 -16.97
CA LEU A 48 -11.33 -2.25 -18.17
C LEU A 48 -12.83 -2.57 -18.25
N PRO A 49 -13.43 -2.57 -19.45
CA PRO A 49 -14.81 -2.99 -19.65
C PRO A 49 -15.05 -4.41 -19.09
N GLY A 50 -16.11 -4.58 -18.29
CA GLY A 50 -16.49 -5.88 -17.73
C GLY A 50 -15.80 -6.28 -16.42
N VAL A 51 -14.80 -5.52 -15.94
CA VAL A 51 -14.18 -5.77 -14.64
C VAL A 51 -15.01 -5.14 -13.51
N PRO A 52 -15.38 -5.89 -12.45
CA PRO A 52 -16.14 -5.36 -11.33
C PRO A 52 -15.44 -4.19 -10.63
N VAL A 53 -16.24 -3.31 -10.03
CA VAL A 53 -15.75 -2.20 -9.22
C VAL A 53 -14.87 -2.70 -8.08
N GLY A 54 -13.66 -2.16 -7.97
CA GLY A 54 -12.76 -2.55 -6.90
C GLY A 54 -12.30 -4.00 -7.01
N ALA A 55 -12.37 -4.61 -8.19
CA ALA A 55 -11.56 -5.78 -8.54
C ALA A 55 -10.24 -5.32 -9.16
N LEU A 56 -9.20 -6.12 -8.96
CA LEU A 56 -7.90 -5.94 -9.61
C LEU A 56 -7.70 -7.09 -10.59
N THR A 57 -7.23 -6.77 -11.79
CA THR A 57 -6.73 -7.77 -12.72
C THR A 57 -5.40 -8.35 -12.22
N VAL A 58 -5.00 -9.51 -12.77
CA VAL A 58 -3.71 -10.13 -12.44
C VAL A 58 -2.54 -9.19 -12.76
N THR A 59 -2.59 -8.49 -13.89
CA THR A 59 -1.56 -7.52 -14.28
C THR A 59 -1.47 -6.36 -13.28
N GLU A 60 -2.62 -5.77 -12.92
CA GLU A 60 -2.66 -4.69 -11.93
C GLU A 60 -2.17 -5.13 -10.56
N TRP A 61 -2.46 -6.37 -10.16
CA TRP A 61 -1.96 -6.96 -8.93
C TRP A 61 -0.43 -7.09 -8.95
N VAL A 62 0.14 -7.67 -10.00
CA VAL A 62 1.59 -7.83 -10.15
C VAL A 62 2.31 -6.48 -10.16
N ASP A 63 1.77 -5.49 -10.90
CA ASP A 63 2.33 -4.14 -10.96
C ASP A 63 2.32 -3.45 -9.57
N LEU A 64 1.25 -3.65 -8.80
CA LEU A 64 1.16 -3.13 -7.44
C LEU A 64 2.23 -3.74 -6.53
N LEU A 65 2.38 -5.07 -6.56
CA LEU A 65 3.35 -5.78 -5.73
C LEU A 65 4.80 -5.39 -6.05
N ASN A 66 5.17 -5.36 -7.33
CA ASN A 66 6.50 -4.96 -7.77
C ASN A 66 6.84 -3.55 -7.28
N ARG A 67 5.90 -2.61 -7.44
CA ARG A 67 6.09 -1.23 -7.01
C ARG A 67 6.22 -1.11 -5.48
N TRP A 68 5.47 -1.90 -4.73
CA TRP A 68 5.60 -1.92 -3.28
C TRP A 68 6.92 -2.53 -2.83
N GLU A 69 7.37 -3.61 -3.45
CA GLU A 69 8.66 -4.21 -3.14
C GLU A 69 9.79 -3.20 -3.30
N GLU A 70 9.84 -2.51 -4.44
CA GLU A 70 10.83 -1.44 -4.70
C GLU A 70 10.79 -0.34 -3.63
N LEU A 71 9.60 0.15 -3.30
CA LEU A 71 9.42 1.18 -2.28
C LEU A 71 9.90 0.69 -0.91
N LEU A 72 9.49 -0.50 -0.51
CA LEU A 72 9.81 -1.07 0.79
C LEU A 72 11.30 -1.37 0.96
N LEU A 73 11.99 -1.82 -0.08
CA LEU A 73 13.44 -2.03 -0.08
C LEU A 73 14.24 -0.73 0.15
N SER A 74 13.64 0.43 -0.11
CA SER A 74 14.26 1.74 0.12
C SER A 74 14.04 2.29 1.54
N VAL A 75 13.14 1.69 2.32
CA VAL A 75 12.76 2.19 3.65
C VAL A 75 13.64 1.57 4.73
N PRO A 76 14.21 2.37 5.67
CA PRO A 76 14.94 1.84 6.81
C PRO A 76 14.08 0.89 7.68
N GLN A 77 14.66 -0.20 8.16
CA GLN A 77 13.97 -1.25 8.94
C GLN A 77 13.16 -0.71 10.12
N ARG A 78 13.71 0.26 10.87
CA ARG A 78 12.98 0.90 11.98
C ARG A 78 11.69 1.59 11.52
N ARG A 79 11.68 2.21 10.33
CA ARG A 79 10.48 2.85 9.77
C ARG A 79 9.48 1.83 9.23
N LEU A 80 9.96 0.70 8.70
CA LEU A 80 9.11 -0.41 8.27
C LEU A 80 8.26 -0.94 9.42
N GLN A 81 8.81 -1.06 10.63
CA GLN A 81 8.04 -1.49 11.81
C GLN A 81 6.87 -0.55 12.11
N PHE A 82 7.09 0.76 12.11
CA PHE A 82 6.02 1.75 12.33
C PHE A 82 4.97 1.71 11.22
N MET A 83 5.42 1.60 9.97
CA MET A 83 4.51 1.47 8.83
C MET A 83 3.67 0.20 8.91
N ARG A 84 4.26 -0.93 9.31
CA ARG A 84 3.53 -2.19 9.50
C ARG A 84 2.42 -2.02 10.53
N THR A 85 2.73 -1.48 11.71
CA THR A 85 1.72 -1.23 12.75
C THR A 85 0.62 -0.30 12.22
N PHE A 86 0.99 0.77 11.52
CA PHE A 86 0.04 1.70 10.91
C PHE A 86 -0.93 1.01 9.93
N PHE A 87 -0.43 0.17 9.02
CA PHE A 87 -1.28 -0.54 8.07
C PHE A 87 -2.07 -1.70 8.71
N GLN A 88 -1.55 -2.33 9.76
CA GLN A 88 -2.28 -3.32 10.57
C GLN A 88 -3.49 -2.69 11.28
N GLU A 89 -3.31 -1.53 11.92
CA GLU A 89 -4.43 -0.77 12.50
C GLU A 89 -5.44 -0.34 11.44
N ALA A 90 -4.96 0.09 10.28
CA ALA A 90 -5.82 0.49 9.18
C ALA A 90 -6.69 -0.67 8.69
N LEU A 91 -6.13 -1.89 8.57
CA LEU A 91 -6.87 -3.11 8.26
C LEU A 91 -7.96 -3.40 9.30
N GLN A 92 -7.64 -3.27 10.59
CA GLN A 92 -8.61 -3.50 11.68
C GLN A 92 -9.74 -2.48 11.67
N SER A 93 -9.47 -1.27 11.18
CA SER A 93 -10.46 -0.18 11.05
C SER A 93 -11.22 -0.17 9.73
N MET A 94 -10.97 -1.11 8.82
CA MET A 94 -11.68 -1.14 7.55
C MET A 94 -13.18 -1.41 7.76
N PRO A 95 -14.05 -0.73 6.99
CA PRO A 95 -15.47 -1.01 7.03
C PRO A 95 -15.75 -2.38 6.42
N SER A 96 -16.81 -3.05 6.88
CA SER A 96 -17.15 -4.42 6.47
C SER A 96 -17.55 -4.55 5.01
N ASP A 97 -17.89 -3.44 4.36
CA ASP A 97 -18.24 -3.33 2.94
C ASP A 97 -17.03 -2.91 2.06
N ALA A 98 -15.82 -2.85 2.62
CA ALA A 98 -14.62 -2.59 1.84
C ALA A 98 -14.43 -3.65 0.74
N PRO A 99 -14.02 -3.25 -0.49
CA PRO A 99 -13.80 -4.21 -1.56
C PRO A 99 -12.75 -5.26 -1.19
N ALA A 100 -13.05 -6.53 -1.50
CA ALA A 100 -12.19 -7.65 -1.15
C ALA A 100 -10.75 -7.50 -1.67
N SER A 101 -10.57 -6.98 -2.89
CA SER A 101 -9.22 -6.80 -3.45
C SER A 101 -8.41 -5.70 -2.75
N LEU A 102 -9.08 -4.67 -2.20
CA LEU A 102 -8.42 -3.64 -1.40
C LEU A 102 -7.97 -4.21 -0.05
N LEU A 103 -8.84 -5.01 0.58
CA LEU A 103 -8.52 -5.72 1.81
C LEU A 103 -7.32 -6.66 1.59
N GLN A 104 -7.37 -7.47 0.52
CA GLN A 104 -6.28 -8.36 0.13
C GLN A 104 -4.99 -7.60 -0.15
N ALA A 105 -5.05 -6.49 -0.89
CA ALA A 105 -3.89 -5.65 -1.17
C ALA A 105 -3.25 -5.15 0.13
N MET A 106 -4.05 -4.65 1.07
CA MET A 106 -3.54 -4.17 2.34
C MET A 106 -2.98 -5.28 3.24
N GLN A 107 -3.59 -6.46 3.25
CA GLN A 107 -3.06 -7.65 3.94
C GLN A 107 -1.70 -8.06 3.36
N GLU A 108 -1.60 -8.08 2.04
CA GLU A 108 -0.37 -8.42 1.34
C GLU A 108 0.74 -7.40 1.61
N LEU A 109 0.42 -6.10 1.65
CA LEU A 109 1.37 -5.07 2.02
C LEU A 109 1.98 -5.29 3.42
N VAL A 110 1.13 -5.63 4.40
CA VAL A 110 1.57 -5.96 5.76
C VAL A 110 2.46 -7.20 5.74
N ARG A 111 2.07 -8.25 5.01
CA ARG A 111 2.85 -9.48 4.87
C ARG A 111 4.23 -9.20 4.26
N MET A 112 4.30 -8.37 3.22
CA MET A 112 5.58 -7.98 2.60
C MET A 112 6.48 -7.29 3.62
N MET A 113 5.96 -6.36 4.43
CA MET A 113 6.75 -5.68 5.48
C MET A 113 7.35 -6.63 6.52
N GLU A 114 6.72 -7.78 6.78
CA GLU A 114 7.22 -8.80 7.71
C GLU A 114 8.35 -9.65 7.14
N HIS A 115 8.37 -9.85 5.82
CA HIS A 115 9.26 -10.80 5.15
C HIS A 115 10.39 -10.13 4.37
N LEU A 116 10.53 -8.80 4.45
CA LEU A 116 11.61 -8.09 3.76
C LEU A 116 12.97 -8.55 4.29
N PRO A 117 13.91 -8.93 3.40
CA PRO A 117 15.24 -9.30 3.82
C PRO A 117 15.90 -8.12 4.53
N VAL A 118 16.43 -8.37 5.73
CA VAL A 118 17.32 -7.43 6.41
C VAL A 118 18.54 -7.30 5.52
N ARG A 119 18.68 -6.19 4.79
CA ARG A 119 19.93 -5.91 4.08
C ARG A 119 21.04 -5.89 5.13
N PRO A 120 22.07 -6.76 5.03
CA PRO A 120 23.21 -6.63 5.91
C PRO A 120 23.76 -5.23 5.71
N GLU A 121 23.89 -4.46 6.79
CA GLU A 121 24.62 -3.20 6.75
C GLU A 121 25.97 -3.52 6.12
N LYS A 122 26.27 -2.92 4.98
CA LYS A 122 27.61 -2.97 4.43
C LYS A 122 28.49 -2.28 5.46
N ASN A 123 29.10 -3.07 6.35
CA ASN A 123 30.21 -2.63 7.17
C ASN A 123 31.18 -1.96 6.20
N HIS A 124 31.22 -0.63 6.24
CA HIS A 124 32.35 0.10 5.72
C HIS A 124 33.49 -0.29 6.63
N SER A 125 34.18 -1.35 6.24
CA SER A 125 35.53 -1.62 6.69
C SER A 125 36.37 -0.44 6.22
N SER A 126 36.42 0.61 7.04
CA SER A 126 37.50 1.57 7.06
C SER A 126 38.77 0.77 7.26
N THR A 127 39.38 0.36 6.15
CA THR A 127 40.78 -0.01 6.12
C THR A 127 41.51 1.25 5.66
N GLU A 128 41.65 2.16 6.62
CA GLU A 128 42.88 2.92 6.72
C GLU A 128 44.06 1.94 6.86
N ASN A 129 45.22 2.39 6.37
CA ASN A 129 46.57 1.82 6.47
C ASN A 129 47.03 0.99 5.26
N ALA A 130 47.67 1.64 4.29
CA ALA A 130 49.14 1.83 4.28
C ALA A 130 49.55 2.76 3.14
#